data_AF-A0A2V8Z572-F1
#
_entry.id   AF-A0A2V8Z572-F1
#
_cell.length_a   1.000
_cell.length_b   1.000
_cell.length_c   1.000
_cell.angle_alpha   90.00
_cell.angle_beta   90.00
_cell.angle_gamma   90.00
#
_symmetry.space_group_name_H-M   'P 1'
#
loop_
_entity.id
_entity.type
_entity.pdbx_description
1 polymer ?
#
loop_
_entity_poly.entity_id
_entity_poly.type
_entity_poly.pdbx_seq_one_letter_code
_entity_poly.pdbx_strand_id
1 'polypeptide(L)'
;MKLFRSKQDAQLDRAISELRGEQPDAKTLSASAERVWQLLQTSEGQEAATNALQPIRGCADIRSLLPAFHRHELPPARALIVEDHLRECVSCRSYASGRAVNDATGVG
;
A
#
# COMPACT_ATOMS: atom_id res chain seq x y z
N MET A 1 35.91 -8.63 -35.39
CA MET A 1 34.48 -8.46 -35.04
C MET A 1 34.20 -7.72 -33.72
N LYS A 2 35.12 -7.62 -32.74
CA LYS A 2 34.84 -6.98 -31.43
C LYS A 2 34.66 -5.44 -31.49
N LEU A 3 35.35 -4.77 -32.41
CA LEU A 3 35.33 -3.30 -32.53
C LEU A 3 33.96 -2.75 -32.99
N PHE A 4 33.23 -3.48 -33.82
CA PHE A 4 31.92 -3.06 -34.31
C PHE A 4 30.85 -3.05 -33.21
N ARG A 5 30.91 -4.00 -32.27
CA ARG A 5 29.97 -4.11 -31.16
C ARG A 5 30.17 -3.00 -30.12
N SER A 6 31.43 -2.69 -29.79
CA SER A 6 31.78 -1.59 -28.87
C SER A 6 31.37 -0.20 -29.39
N LYS A 7 31.42 0.01 -30.71
CA LYS A 7 30.94 1.26 -31.32
C LYS A 7 29.40 1.36 -31.29
N GLN A 8 28.71 0.25 -31.46
CA GLN A 8 27.25 0.18 -31.32
C GLN A 8 26.82 0.46 -29.87
N ASP A 9 27.52 -0.12 -28.89
CA ASP A 9 27.26 0.14 -27.46
C ASP A 9 27.43 1.62 -27.14
N ALA A 10 28.51 2.26 -27.61
CA ALA A 10 28.73 3.69 -27.42
C ALA A 10 27.68 4.58 -28.11
N GLN A 11 27.14 4.14 -29.25
CA GLN A 11 26.06 4.85 -29.94
C GLN A 11 24.73 4.72 -29.20
N LEU A 12 24.45 3.55 -28.63
CA LEU A 12 23.27 3.31 -27.79
C LEU A 12 23.34 4.12 -26.49
N ASP A 13 24.48 4.13 -25.81
CA ASP A 13 24.67 4.92 -24.60
C ASP A 13 24.50 6.43 -24.84
N ARG A 14 24.98 6.92 -26.00
CA ARG A 14 24.75 8.30 -26.44
C ARG A 14 23.27 8.58 -26.67
N ALA A 15 22.58 7.73 -27.43
CA ALA A 15 21.14 7.90 -27.70
C ALA A 15 20.30 7.85 -26.41
N ILE A 16 20.64 6.97 -25.47
CA ILE A 16 19.98 6.88 -24.16
C ILE A 16 20.23 8.15 -23.33
N SER A 17 21.44 8.70 -23.39
CA SER A 17 21.79 9.94 -22.67
C SER A 17 21.05 11.14 -23.25
N GLU A 18 20.96 11.23 -24.57
CA GLU A 18 20.19 12.26 -25.27
C GLU A 18 18.70 12.17 -24.92
N LEU A 19 18.11 10.97 -24.93
CA LEU A 19 16.71 10.78 -24.55
C LEU A 19 16.43 11.15 -23.08
N ARG A 20 17.36 10.87 -22.16
CA ARG A 20 17.23 11.28 -20.75
C ARG A 20 17.34 12.79 -20.55
N GLY A 21 18.13 13.46 -21.39
CA GLY A 21 18.32 14.92 -21.34
C GLY A 21 17.16 15.69 -21.95
N GLU A 22 16.37 15.05 -22.81
CA GLU A 22 15.18 15.66 -23.42
C GLU A 22 14.13 15.96 -22.35
N GLN A 23 13.90 17.25 -22.12
CA GLN A 23 12.91 17.70 -21.16
C GLN A 23 11.55 17.83 -21.86
N PRO A 24 10.49 17.19 -21.35
CA PRO A 24 9.17 17.31 -21.95
C PRO A 24 8.70 18.76 -21.98
N ASP A 25 7.94 19.12 -23.01
CA ASP A 25 7.38 20.46 -23.12
C ASP A 25 6.43 20.76 -21.93
N ALA A 26 6.29 22.04 -21.61
CA ALA A 26 5.50 22.49 -20.45
C ALA A 26 4.04 22.01 -20.51
N LYS A 27 3.49 21.86 -21.73
CA LYS A 27 2.12 21.38 -21.95
C LYS A 27 1.98 19.90 -21.59
N THR A 28 2.93 19.05 -21.99
CA THR A 28 2.94 17.62 -21.66
C THR A 28 3.16 17.40 -20.17
N LEU A 29 4.02 18.20 -19.54
CA LEU A 29 4.23 18.17 -18.10
C LEU A 29 2.93 18.48 -17.34
N SER A 30 2.26 19.58 -17.67
CA SER A 30 1.01 19.98 -17.04
C SER A 30 -0.10 18.93 -17.24
N ALA A 31 -0.28 18.43 -18.47
CA ALA A 31 -1.26 17.39 -18.75
C ALA A 31 -0.95 16.06 -18.04
N SER A 32 0.32 15.74 -17.82
CA SER A 32 0.71 14.55 -17.07
C SER A 32 0.52 14.72 -15.57
N ALA A 33 0.83 15.90 -15.03
CA ALA A 33 0.55 16.24 -13.64
C ALA A 33 -0.95 16.17 -13.33
N GLU A 34 -1.80 16.72 -14.20
CA GLU A 34 -3.25 16.66 -14.04
C GLU A 34 -3.78 15.23 -14.08
N ARG A 35 -3.29 14.37 -14.99
CA ARG A 35 -3.68 12.96 -15.04
C ARG A 35 -3.27 12.19 -13.78
N VAL A 36 -2.06 12.43 -13.28
CA VAL A 36 -1.59 11.79 -12.04
C VAL A 36 -2.40 12.29 -10.85
N TRP A 37 -2.68 13.59 -10.78
CA TRP A 37 -3.53 14.17 -9.76
C TRP A 37 -4.92 13.52 -9.78
N GLN A 38 -5.58 13.44 -10.94
CA GLN A 38 -6.87 12.76 -11.07
C GLN A 38 -6.80 11.29 -10.63
N LEU A 39 -5.74 10.57 -11.00
CA LEU A 39 -5.54 9.18 -10.57
C LEU A 39 -5.38 9.07 -9.05
N LEU A 40 -4.59 9.95 -8.43
CA LEU A 40 -4.43 10.02 -6.99
C LEU A 40 -5.77 10.34 -6.31
N GLN A 41 -6.51 11.33 -6.79
CA GLN A 41 -7.85 11.64 -6.27
C GLN A 41 -8.84 10.47 -6.43
N THR A 42 -8.71 9.65 -7.49
CA THR A 42 -9.55 8.45 -7.64
C THR A 42 -9.09 7.29 -6.77
N SER A 43 -7.78 7.10 -6.58
CA SER A 43 -7.22 6.01 -5.77
C SER A 43 -7.34 6.29 -4.27
N GLU A 44 -7.03 7.52 -3.86
CA GLU A 44 -7.35 8.04 -2.52
C GLU A 44 -8.87 8.14 -2.34
N GLY A 45 -9.64 8.45 -3.39
CA GLY A 45 -11.11 8.47 -3.36
C GLY A 45 -11.76 7.08 -3.24
N GLN A 46 -11.14 6.02 -3.73
CA GLN A 46 -11.65 4.65 -3.59
C GLN A 46 -11.33 4.07 -2.19
N GLU A 47 -10.22 4.48 -1.57
CA GLU A 47 -9.89 4.16 -0.17
C GLU A 47 -10.59 5.10 0.83
N ALA A 48 -10.85 6.36 0.48
CA ALA A 48 -11.51 7.34 1.36
C ALA A 48 -13.04 7.36 1.25
N ALA A 49 -13.62 7.04 0.08
CA ALA A 49 -15.07 6.94 -0.06
C ALA A 49 -15.63 5.59 0.42
N THR A 50 -14.80 4.56 0.54
CA THR A 50 -15.18 3.28 1.17
C THR A 50 -14.90 3.28 2.66
N ASN A 51 -15.52 4.28 3.33
CA ASN A 51 -15.79 4.39 4.76
C ASN A 51 -14.91 5.44 5.45
N ALA A 52 -15.55 6.27 6.28
CA ALA A 52 -14.90 6.94 7.38
C ALA A 52 -14.38 5.86 8.37
N LEU A 53 -13.32 5.15 7.95
CA LEU A 53 -12.74 4.03 8.65
C LEU A 53 -12.24 4.57 9.98
N GLN A 54 -12.97 4.29 11.05
CA GLN A 54 -12.55 4.59 12.41
C GLN A 54 -11.09 4.13 12.59
N PRO A 55 -10.22 5.00 13.12
CA PRO A 55 -8.82 4.66 13.30
C PRO A 55 -8.69 3.44 14.21
N ILE A 56 -7.89 2.46 13.80
CA ILE A 56 -7.55 1.30 14.62
C ILE A 56 -6.49 1.77 15.62
N ARG A 57 -6.85 1.87 16.90
CA ARG A 57 -6.00 2.36 17.99
C ARG A 57 -5.41 1.24 18.83
N GLY A 58 -6.02 0.05 18.83
CA GLY A 58 -5.46 -1.09 19.56
C GLY A 58 -6.30 -2.36 19.53
N CYS A 59 -6.05 -3.21 20.53
CA CYS A 59 -6.61 -4.57 20.59
C CYS A 59 -8.14 -4.61 20.56
N ALA A 60 -8.83 -3.63 21.17
CA ALA A 60 -10.29 -3.57 21.18
C ALA A 60 -10.85 -3.41 19.76
N ASP A 61 -10.23 -2.55 18.96
CA ASP A 61 -10.64 -2.32 17.57
C ASP A 61 -10.40 -3.57 16.74
N ILE A 62 -9.24 -4.23 16.90
CA ILE A 62 -8.95 -5.49 16.21
C ILE A 62 -9.97 -6.57 16.57
N ARG A 63 -10.33 -6.72 17.84
CA ARG A 63 -11.34 -7.69 18.29
C ARG A 63 -12.71 -7.42 17.68
N SER A 64 -13.08 -6.15 17.49
CA SER A 64 -14.34 -5.77 16.83
C SER A 64 -14.36 -6.13 15.34
N LEU A 65 -13.19 -6.20 14.69
CA LEU A 65 -13.06 -6.55 13.27
C LEU A 65 -13.03 -8.06 13.01
N LEU A 66 -12.78 -8.89 14.03
CA LEU A 66 -12.66 -10.34 13.89
C LEU A 66 -13.90 -11.02 13.26
N PRO A 67 -15.16 -10.68 13.60
CA PRO A 67 -16.32 -11.31 12.97
C PRO A 67 -16.34 -11.13 11.44
N ALA A 68 -16.02 -9.92 10.96
CA ALA A 68 -15.94 -9.63 9.53
C ALA A 68 -14.69 -10.24 8.88
N PHE A 69 -13.57 -10.29 9.62
CA PHE A 69 -12.34 -10.96 9.19
C PHE A 69 -12.57 -12.46 8.93
N HIS A 70 -13.25 -13.15 9.84
CA HIS A 70 -13.57 -14.58 9.69
C HIS A 70 -14.52 -14.88 8.52
N ARG A 71 -15.35 -13.90 8.13
CA ARG A 71 -16.23 -14.01 6.96
C ARG A 71 -15.57 -13.56 5.66
N HIS A 72 -14.32 -13.11 5.71
CA HIS A 72 -13.60 -12.52 4.57
C HIS A 72 -14.34 -11.30 3.96
N GLU A 73 -15.06 -10.55 4.80
CA GLU A 73 -15.84 -9.37 4.41
C GLU A 73 -15.07 -8.06 4.64
N LEU A 74 -13.83 -8.12 5.14
CA LEU A 74 -13.00 -6.94 5.35
C LEU A 74 -12.36 -6.47 4.04
N PRO A 75 -12.25 -5.13 3.85
CA PRO A 75 -11.39 -4.57 2.81
C PRO A 75 -9.96 -5.11 2.92
N PRO A 76 -9.25 -5.34 1.80
CA PRO A 76 -7.92 -5.94 1.80
C PRO A 76 -6.92 -5.24 2.74
N ALA A 77 -6.93 -3.91 2.77
CA ALA A 77 -6.08 -3.12 3.67
C ALA A 77 -6.32 -3.44 5.16
N ARG A 78 -7.58 -3.62 5.57
CA ARG A 78 -7.93 -3.97 6.96
C ARG A 78 -7.63 -5.42 7.29
N ALA A 79 -7.81 -6.34 6.35
CA ALA A 79 -7.47 -7.73 6.54
C ALA A 79 -5.97 -7.89 6.85
N LEU A 80 -5.09 -7.20 6.12
CA LEU A 80 -3.65 -7.21 6.35
C LEU A 80 -3.26 -6.73 7.75
N ILE A 81 -3.89 -5.65 8.24
CA ILE A 81 -3.64 -5.12 9.59
C ILE A 81 -4.07 -6.14 10.66
N VAL A 82 -5.24 -6.77 10.50
CA VAL A 82 -5.72 -7.78 11.44
C VAL A 82 -4.79 -9.01 11.43
N GLU A 83 -4.38 -9.49 10.26
CA GLU A 83 -3.44 -10.60 10.17
C GLU A 83 -2.11 -10.32 10.87
N ASP A 84 -1.54 -9.14 10.63
CA ASP A 84 -0.29 -8.71 11.25
C ASP A 84 -0.43 -8.64 12.78
N HIS A 85 -1.49 -8.00 13.26
CA HIS A 85 -1.75 -7.91 14.70
C HIS A 85 -1.97 -9.29 15.33
N LEU A 86 -2.65 -10.22 14.65
CA LEU A 86 -2.83 -11.58 15.14
C LEU A 86 -1.52 -12.38 15.13
N ARG A 87 -0.53 -12.04 14.29
CA ARG A 87 0.81 -12.64 14.31
C ARG A 87 1.62 -12.15 15.50
N GLU A 88 1.48 -10.89 15.91
CA GLU A 88 2.26 -10.30 17.00
C GLU A 88 1.59 -10.46 18.37
N CYS A 89 0.30 -10.18 18.48
CA CYS A 89 -0.42 -10.12 19.75
C CYS A 89 -1.02 -11.47 20.15
N VAL A 90 -0.43 -12.10 21.17
CA VAL A 90 -0.90 -13.39 21.71
C VAL A 90 -2.32 -13.30 22.27
N SER A 91 -2.70 -12.20 22.94
CA SER A 91 -4.04 -12.06 23.52
C SER A 91 -5.13 -12.03 22.44
N CYS A 92 -4.93 -11.26 21.37
CA CYS A 92 -5.84 -11.22 20.22
C CYS A 92 -5.86 -12.53 19.44
N ARG A 93 -4.72 -13.22 19.31
CA ARG A 93 -4.66 -14.56 18.69
C ARG A 93 -5.46 -15.60 19.48
N SER A 94 -5.30 -15.62 20.80
CA SER A 94 -6.06 -16.51 21.70
C SER A 94 -7.56 -16.21 21.61
N TYR A 95 -7.93 -14.92 21.62
CA TYR A 95 -9.31 -14.48 21.44
C TYR A 95 -9.89 -14.92 20.08
N ALA A 96 -9.16 -14.74 18.99
CA ALA A 96 -9.57 -15.17 17.64
C ALA A 96 -9.72 -16.69 17.51
N SER A 97 -8.94 -17.47 18.27
CA SER A 97 -9.03 -18.94 18.28
C SER A 97 -10.15 -19.51 19.18
N GLY A 98 -10.95 -18.65 19.83
CA GLY A 98 -11.97 -19.08 20.81
C GLY A 98 -11.41 -19.57 22.15
N ARG A 99 -10.09 -19.43 22.37
CA ARG A 99 -9.40 -19.68 23.65
C ARG A 99 -9.25 -18.37 24.42
N ALA A 100 -10.35 -17.69 24.70
CA ALA A 100 -10.30 -16.39 25.35
C ALA A 100 -9.64 -16.49 26.74
N VAL A 101 -8.41 -15.96 26.86
CA VAL A 101 -7.82 -15.59 28.16
C VAL A 101 -8.13 -14.11 28.32
N ASN A 102 -9.03 -13.79 29.25
CA ASN A 102 -9.39 -12.41 29.56
C ASN A 102 -8.18 -11.73 30.21
N ASP A 103 -7.34 -11.08 29.41
CA ASP A 103 -6.28 -10.23 29.92
C ASP A 103 -6.88 -8.87 30.28
N ALA A 104 -7.54 -8.86 31.43
CA ALA A 104 -8.04 -7.67 32.09
C ALA A 104 -6.91 -7.03 32.91
N THR A 105 -5.83 -6.57 32.27
CA THR A 105 -4.94 -5.54 32.86
C THR A 105 -4.04 -4.92 31.81
N GLY A 106 -4.30 -3.65 31.49
CA GLY A 106 -3.43 -2.79 30.68
C GLY A 106 -3.60 -1.36 31.14
N VAL A 107 -2.99 -1.05 32.28
CA VAL A 107 -2.72 0.32 32.76
C VAL A 107 -1.38 0.73 32.14
N GLY A 108 -1.32 1.93 31.54
CA GLY A 108 -0.10 2.57 31.07
C GLY A 108 -0.26 3.26 29.73
#